data_AF-A0A1N7I923-F1
#
_entry.id   AF-A0A1N7I923-F1
#
_cell.length_a   1.000
_cell.length_b   1.000
_cell.length_c   1.000
_cell.angle_alpha   90.00
_cell.angle_beta   90.00
_cell.angle_gamma   90.00
#
_symmetry.space_group_name_H-M   'P 1'
#
loop_
_entity.id
_entity.type
_entity.pdbx_description
1 polymer ?
#
loop_
_entity_poly.entity_id
_entity_poly.type
_entity_poly.pdbx_seq_one_letter_code
_entity_poly.pdbx_strand_id
1 'polypeptide(L)'
;MSTNREKKLNKSDVRIGIWRFILSFAVLSVVSFVCLFLFFKSYSIQREGITREADAYRDLMARGDVLKTQVDNIYEHMNQLNINKVQNDVFLKTRIMDEVREVKNIMGKDSVDNFKHYAVLMKQVEPMINLKGDIIKVEYNKKTVLRDLEECMGKVGRANDQLKKDPTRNFTGKRR
;
A
#
# COMPACT_ATOMS: atom_id res chain seq x y z
N MET A 1 101.06 10.61 17.47
CA MET A 1 100.67 9.72 18.57
C MET A 1 99.18 9.94 18.81
N SER A 2 98.34 9.07 18.24
CA SER A 2 96.88 9.23 18.20
C SER A 2 96.26 8.74 19.51
N THR A 3 95.69 9.65 20.30
CA THR A 3 94.94 9.33 21.52
C THR A 3 93.44 9.44 21.25
N ASN A 4 92.90 8.42 20.58
CA ASN A 4 91.45 8.19 20.56
C ASN A 4 90.99 7.84 21.98
N ARG A 5 90.58 8.85 22.76
CA ARG A 5 89.82 8.65 24.00
C ARG A 5 88.40 8.23 23.61
N GLU A 6 88.20 6.94 23.44
CA GLU A 6 86.85 6.38 23.48
C GLU A 6 86.25 6.72 24.86
N LYS A 7 85.29 7.65 24.86
CA LYS A 7 84.50 8.01 26.03
C LYS A 7 83.74 6.74 26.43
N LYS A 8 84.23 6.03 27.45
CA LYS A 8 83.59 4.85 28.03
C LYS A 8 82.20 5.28 28.53
N LEU A 9 81.16 5.06 27.71
CA LEU A 9 79.80 5.49 28.06
C LEU A 9 79.39 4.82 29.36
N ASN A 10 78.81 5.62 30.27
CA ASN A 10 78.34 5.14 31.56
C ASN A 10 77.23 4.10 31.31
N LYS A 11 77.42 2.88 31.83
CA LYS A 11 76.54 1.73 31.58
C LYS A 11 75.10 1.99 32.06
N SER A 12 74.91 2.93 32.99
CA SER A 12 73.60 3.39 33.47
C SER A 12 72.88 4.31 32.47
N ASP A 13 73.59 5.23 31.80
CA ASP A 13 73.00 6.15 30.82
C ASP A 13 72.51 5.40 29.57
N VAL A 14 73.28 4.41 29.13
CA VAL A 14 72.87 3.54 28.01
C VAL A 14 71.60 2.75 28.38
N ARG A 15 71.51 2.26 29.64
CA ARG A 15 70.33 1.54 30.11
C ARG A 15 69.10 2.44 30.23
N ILE A 16 69.26 3.70 30.65
CA ILE A 16 68.18 4.69 30.71
C ILE A 16 67.66 5.02 29.30
N GLY A 17 68.58 5.17 28.32
CA GLY A 17 68.24 5.44 26.92
C GLY A 17 67.46 4.30 26.30
N ILE A 18 67.90 3.05 26.53
CA ILE A 18 67.19 1.85 26.07
C ILE A 18 65.79 1.75 26.68
N TRP A 19 65.64 2.02 27.98
CA TRP A 19 64.32 2.02 28.63
C TRP A 19 63.38 3.08 28.07
N ARG A 20 63.86 4.31 27.83
CA ARG A 20 63.06 5.35 27.18
C ARG A 20 62.64 4.95 25.78
N PHE A 21 63.54 4.37 24.99
CA PHE A 21 63.23 3.88 23.64
C PHE A 21 62.16 2.78 23.68
N ILE A 22 62.29 1.79 24.57
CA ILE A 22 61.30 0.70 24.73
C ILE A 22 59.94 1.26 25.13
N LEU A 23 59.90 2.23 26.04
CA LEU A 23 58.66 2.86 26.48
C LEU A 23 57.99 3.64 25.33
N SER A 24 58.75 4.46 24.60
CA SER A 24 58.25 5.18 23.43
C SER A 24 57.77 4.23 22.33
N PHE A 25 58.50 3.15 22.07
CA PHE A 25 58.11 2.13 21.10
C PHE A 25 56.83 1.39 21.53
N ALA A 26 56.71 1.03 22.80
CA ALA A 26 55.51 0.39 23.34
C ALA A 26 54.28 1.31 23.23
N VAL A 27 54.42 2.60 23.55
CA VAL A 27 53.33 3.57 23.40
C VAL A 27 52.92 3.71 21.94
N LEU A 28 53.87 3.89 21.01
CA LEU A 28 53.57 3.98 19.57
C LEU A 28 52.90 2.71 19.04
N SER A 29 53.37 1.54 19.47
CA SER A 29 52.78 0.26 19.12
C SER A 29 51.33 0.17 19.62
N VAL A 30 51.08 0.47 20.90
CA VAL A 30 49.73 0.46 21.48
C VAL A 30 48.81 1.43 20.76
N VAL A 31 49.25 2.66 20.51
CA VAL A 31 48.44 3.66 19.77
C VAL A 31 48.10 3.16 18.37
N SER A 32 49.07 2.57 17.66
CA SER A 32 48.85 2.01 16.33
C SER A 32 47.82 0.87 16.34
N PHE A 33 47.92 -0.05 17.31
CA PHE A 33 46.95 -1.13 17.48
C PHE A 33 45.56 -0.60 17.85
N VAL A 34 45.46 0.42 18.70
CA VAL A 34 44.19 1.05 19.07
C VAL A 34 43.53 1.71 17.87
N CYS A 35 44.29 2.41 17.02
CA CYS A 35 43.76 2.99 15.79
C CYS A 35 43.16 1.92 14.86
N LEU A 36 43.87 0.80 14.65
CA LEU A 36 43.35 -0.31 13.85
C LEU A 36 42.11 -0.94 14.48
N PHE A 37 42.11 -1.16 15.80
CA PHE A 37 40.97 -1.71 16.52
C PHE A 37 39.73 -0.83 16.40
N LEU A 38 39.86 0.48 16.61
CA LEU A 38 38.77 1.43 16.46
C LEU A 38 38.26 1.50 15.03
N PHE A 39 39.15 1.40 14.04
CA PHE A 39 38.76 1.34 12.63
C PHE A 39 37.91 0.11 12.34
N PHE A 40 38.35 -1.09 12.73
CA PHE A 40 37.57 -2.31 12.52
C PHE A 40 36.23 -2.29 13.26
N LYS A 41 36.21 -1.79 14.51
CA LYS A 41 34.98 -1.65 15.29
C LYS A 41 34.00 -0.66 14.66
N SER A 42 34.49 0.48 14.17
CA SER A 42 33.66 1.46 13.48
C SER A 42 33.13 0.87 12.16
N TYR A 43 33.97 0.18 11.41
CA TYR A 43 33.58 -0.48 10.17
C TYR A 43 32.50 -1.55 10.39
N SER A 44 32.63 -2.39 11.41
CA SER A 44 31.63 -3.43 11.71
C SER A 44 30.27 -2.81 12.08
N ILE A 45 30.27 -1.78 12.93
CA ILE A 45 29.04 -1.08 13.34
C ILE A 45 28.38 -0.38 12.15
N GLN A 46 29.16 0.32 11.32
CA GLN A 46 28.64 0.98 10.13
C GLN A 46 28.07 -0.03 9.13
N ARG A 47 28.77 -1.14 8.91
CA ARG A 47 28.32 -2.20 7.99
C ARG A 47 27.02 -2.81 8.46
N GLU A 48 26.90 -3.13 9.75
CA GLU A 48 25.68 -3.67 10.35
C GLU A 48 24.50 -2.69 10.22
N GLY A 49 24.74 -1.40 10.50
CA GLY A 49 23.74 -0.35 10.31
C GLY A 49 23.26 -0.25 8.87
N ILE A 50 24.17 -0.17 7.90
CA ILE A 50 23.84 -0.10 6.47
C ILE A 50 23.09 -1.36 6.01
N THR A 51 23.52 -2.55 6.45
CA THR A 51 22.79 -3.78 6.08
C THR A 51 21.38 -3.80 6.63
N ARG A 52 21.19 -3.33 7.87
CA ARG A 52 19.86 -3.26 8.48
C ARG A 52 18.94 -2.27 7.76
N GLU A 53 19.45 -1.11 7.39
CA GLU A 53 18.70 -0.12 6.61
C GLU A 53 18.37 -0.64 5.21
N ALA A 54 19.33 -1.29 4.55
CA ALA A 54 19.13 -1.88 3.23
C ALA A 54 18.07 -3.00 3.26
N ASP A 55 18.08 -3.85 4.29
CA ASP A 55 17.08 -4.91 4.44
C ASP A 55 15.69 -4.34 4.77
N ALA A 56 15.61 -3.31 5.62
CA ALA A 56 14.36 -2.60 5.89
C ALA A 56 13.79 -1.95 4.61
N TYR A 57 14.66 -1.34 3.79
CA TYR A 57 14.26 -0.74 2.52
C TYR A 57 13.81 -1.79 1.50
N ARG A 58 14.49 -2.94 1.43
CA ARG A 58 14.09 -4.07 0.57
C ARG A 58 12.72 -4.62 0.96
N ASP A 59 12.48 -4.80 2.25
CA ASP A 59 11.19 -5.27 2.75
C ASP A 59 10.07 -4.27 2.44
N LEU A 60 10.34 -2.97 2.57
CA LEU A 60 9.42 -1.91 2.18
C LEU A 60 9.12 -1.92 0.68
N MET A 61 10.14 -2.09 -0.17
CA MET A 61 9.93 -2.23 -1.62
C MET A 61 9.11 -3.46 -1.98
N ALA A 62 9.40 -4.62 -1.37
CA ALA A 62 8.66 -5.84 -1.61
C ALA A 62 7.17 -5.68 -1.25
N ARG A 63 6.88 -5.05 -0.10
CA ARG A 63 5.51 -4.68 0.29
C ARG A 63 4.87 -3.71 -0.71
N GLY A 64 5.63 -2.74 -1.22
CA GLY A 64 5.20 -1.81 -2.26
C GLY A 64 4.78 -2.49 -3.57
N ASP A 65 5.53 -3.49 -4.03
CA ASP A 65 5.22 -4.25 -5.25
C ASP A 65 3.92 -5.07 -5.11
N VAL A 66 3.71 -5.68 -3.94
CA VAL A 66 2.45 -6.36 -3.61
C VAL A 66 1.30 -5.35 -3.63
N LEU A 67 1.51 -4.20 -2.99
CA LEU A 67 0.49 -3.14 -2.90
C LEU A 67 0.07 -2.64 -4.28
N LYS A 68 1.04 -2.41 -5.18
CA LYS A 68 0.78 -2.02 -6.56
C LYS A 68 -0.11 -3.03 -7.26
N THR A 69 0.23 -4.30 -7.18
CA THR A 69 -0.54 -5.39 -7.81
C THR A 69 -1.97 -5.44 -7.28
N GLN A 70 -2.17 -5.28 -5.97
CA GLN A 70 -3.51 -5.24 -5.39
C GLN A 70 -4.31 -4.02 -5.82
N VAL A 71 -3.68 -2.86 -5.93
CA VAL A 71 -4.33 -1.63 -6.40
C VAL A 71 -4.75 -1.75 -7.87
N ASP A 72 -3.91 -2.36 -8.71
CA ASP A 72 -4.25 -2.62 -10.11
C ASP A 72 -5.46 -3.58 -10.21
N ASN A 73 -5.52 -4.64 -9.40
CA ASN A 73 -6.68 -5.54 -9.33
C ASN A 73 -7.95 -4.81 -8.88
N ILE A 74 -7.88 -3.97 -7.84
CA ILE A 74 -9.01 -3.14 -7.39
C ILE A 74 -9.50 -2.26 -8.54
N TYR A 75 -8.59 -1.63 -9.26
CA TYR A 75 -8.93 -0.78 -10.41
C TYR A 75 -9.63 -1.58 -11.51
N GLU A 76 -9.15 -2.78 -11.85
CA GLU A 76 -9.81 -3.65 -12.83
C GLU A 76 -11.22 -4.04 -12.39
N HIS A 77 -11.41 -4.44 -11.13
CA HIS A 77 -12.72 -4.77 -10.59
C HIS A 77 -13.66 -3.55 -10.58
N MET A 78 -13.16 -2.37 -10.24
CA MET A 78 -13.93 -1.12 -10.33
C MET A 78 -14.36 -0.81 -11.77
N ASN A 79 -13.48 -1.07 -12.75
CA ASN A 79 -13.82 -0.90 -14.16
C ASN A 79 -14.89 -1.90 -14.63
N GLN A 80 -14.82 -3.15 -14.17
CA GLN A 80 -15.85 -4.17 -14.43
C GLN A 80 -17.22 -3.76 -13.84
N LEU A 81 -17.22 -3.20 -12.62
CA LEU A 81 -18.42 -2.66 -11.98
C LEU A 81 -18.99 -1.47 -12.76
N ASN A 82 -18.15 -0.66 -13.41
CA ASN A 82 -18.61 0.48 -14.19
C ASN A 82 -19.35 0.05 -15.46
N ILE A 83 -18.84 -0.97 -16.16
CA ILE A 83 -19.37 -1.44 -17.45
C ILE A 83 -20.64 -2.31 -17.24
N ASN A 84 -21.11 -2.50 -16.00
CA ASN A 84 -22.21 -3.43 -15.64
C ASN A 84 -21.98 -4.81 -16.30
N LYS A 85 -20.71 -5.22 -16.43
CA LYS A 85 -20.31 -6.37 -17.24
C LYS A 85 -20.54 -7.69 -16.52
N VAL A 86 -21.04 -7.64 -15.29
CA VAL A 86 -21.17 -8.78 -14.38
C VAL A 86 -22.62 -8.88 -13.94
N GLN A 87 -23.17 -10.11 -13.90
CA GLN A 87 -24.56 -10.35 -13.48
C GLN A 87 -24.83 -10.00 -12.01
N ASN A 88 -23.79 -9.81 -11.19
CA ASN A 88 -23.92 -9.62 -9.74
C ASN A 88 -23.00 -8.50 -9.23
N ASP A 89 -23.46 -7.26 -9.37
CA ASP A 89 -22.76 -6.05 -8.91
C ASP A 89 -22.53 -6.04 -7.39
N VAL A 90 -23.39 -6.71 -6.62
CA VAL A 90 -23.27 -6.79 -5.16
C VAL A 90 -22.05 -7.61 -4.75
N PHE A 91 -21.82 -8.75 -5.41
CA PHE A 91 -20.65 -9.58 -5.14
C PHE A 91 -19.35 -8.84 -5.46
N LEU A 92 -19.30 -8.17 -6.61
CA LEU A 92 -18.13 -7.42 -7.04
C LEU A 92 -17.84 -6.24 -6.10
N LYS A 93 -18.88 -5.53 -5.64
CA LYS A 93 -18.77 -4.48 -4.63
C LYS A 93 -18.17 -5.01 -3.32
N THR A 94 -18.66 -6.13 -2.80
CA THR A 94 -18.12 -6.73 -1.57
C THR A 94 -16.65 -7.11 -1.74
N ARG A 95 -16.32 -7.75 -2.86
CA ARG A 95 -14.93 -8.12 -3.19
C ARG A 95 -14.00 -6.91 -3.21
N ILE A 96 -14.39 -5.82 -3.88
CA ILE A 96 -13.59 -4.59 -3.92
C ILE A 96 -13.39 -4.03 -2.51
N MET A 97 -14.44 -4.02 -1.67
CA MET A 97 -14.31 -3.53 -0.29
C MET A 97 -13.36 -4.40 0.56
N ASP A 98 -13.37 -5.71 0.36
CA ASP A 98 -12.48 -6.62 1.07
C ASP A 98 -11.03 -6.47 0.59
N GLU A 99 -10.80 -6.32 -0.71
CA GLU A 99 -9.47 -6.01 -1.28
C GLU A 99 -8.94 -4.66 -0.74
N VAL A 100 -9.79 -3.63 -0.65
CA VAL A 100 -9.43 -2.33 -0.04
C VAL A 100 -9.04 -2.47 1.43
N ARG A 101 -9.72 -3.34 2.19
CA ARG A 101 -9.35 -3.63 3.59
C ARG A 101 -8.03 -4.37 3.68
N GLU A 102 -7.78 -5.31 2.79
CA GLU A 102 -6.52 -6.04 2.72
C GLU A 102 -5.34 -5.09 2.44
N VAL A 103 -5.47 -4.21 1.45
CA VAL A 103 -4.48 -3.17 1.15
C VAL A 103 -4.22 -2.28 2.37
N LYS A 104 -5.28 -1.87 3.09
CA LYS A 104 -5.14 -1.10 4.35
C LYS A 104 -4.37 -1.88 5.42
N ASN A 105 -4.59 -3.19 5.53
CA ASN A 105 -3.88 -4.06 6.48
C ASN A 105 -2.40 -4.23 6.11
N ILE A 106 -2.07 -4.40 4.81
CA ILE A 106 -0.69 -4.52 4.33
C ILE A 106 0.09 -3.23 4.56
N MET A 107 -0.53 -2.07 4.34
CA MET A 107 0.11 -0.78 4.63
C MET A 107 0.34 -0.58 6.13
N GLY A 108 -0.59 -1.03 6.99
CA GLY A 108 -0.43 -0.95 8.44
C GLY A 108 0.05 0.42 8.93
N LYS A 109 1.18 0.45 9.66
CA LYS A 109 1.79 1.70 10.17
C LYS A 109 2.47 2.53 9.07
N ASP A 110 2.95 1.88 8.00
CA ASP A 110 3.58 2.53 6.85
C ASP A 110 2.58 3.36 6.02
N SER A 111 1.28 3.24 6.29
CA SER A 111 0.23 4.06 5.68
C SER A 111 0.35 5.56 5.93
N VAL A 112 1.01 5.98 7.02
CA VAL A 112 1.16 7.39 7.40
C VAL A 112 2.36 8.03 6.70
N ASP A 113 3.43 7.26 6.54
CA ASP A 113 4.72 7.74 6.04
C ASP A 113 4.97 7.28 4.60
N ASN A 114 5.32 6.00 4.42
CA ASN A 114 5.84 5.46 3.16
C ASN A 114 4.76 5.21 2.09
N PHE A 115 3.53 4.86 2.50
CA PHE A 115 2.42 4.50 1.61
C PHE A 115 1.25 5.49 1.67
N LYS A 116 1.51 6.74 2.06
CA LYS A 116 0.48 7.78 2.20
C LYS A 116 -0.43 7.94 0.99
N HIS A 117 0.12 7.91 -0.22
CA HIS A 117 -0.66 8.06 -1.45
C HIS A 117 -1.64 6.90 -1.67
N TYR A 118 -1.19 5.67 -1.42
CA TYR A 118 -2.06 4.50 -1.46
C TYR A 118 -3.15 4.57 -0.39
N ALA A 119 -2.82 5.02 0.82
CA ALA A 119 -3.79 5.21 1.90
C ALA A 119 -4.88 6.23 1.53
N VAL A 120 -4.49 7.36 0.92
CA VAL A 120 -5.45 8.37 0.43
C VAL A 120 -6.34 7.79 -0.66
N LEU A 121 -5.77 7.06 -1.62
CA LEU A 121 -6.55 6.41 -2.68
C LEU A 121 -7.56 5.42 -2.11
N MET A 122 -7.14 4.52 -1.22
CA MET A 122 -8.02 3.54 -0.57
C MET A 122 -9.15 4.19 0.25
N LYS A 123 -8.90 5.37 0.83
CA LYS A 123 -9.93 6.16 1.52
C LYS A 123 -10.99 6.71 0.56
N GLN A 124 -10.62 6.99 -0.69
CA GLN A 124 -11.52 7.52 -1.72
C GLN A 124 -12.30 6.42 -2.46
N VAL A 125 -11.76 5.21 -2.56
CA VAL A 125 -12.46 4.08 -3.22
C VAL A 125 -13.77 3.74 -2.50
N GLU A 126 -13.77 3.72 -1.18
CA GLU A 126 -14.94 3.36 -0.36
C GLU A 126 -16.18 4.24 -0.64
N PRO A 127 -16.11 5.59 -0.56
CA PRO A 127 -17.25 6.44 -0.92
C PRO A 127 -17.63 6.32 -2.40
N MET A 128 -16.68 6.09 -3.31
CA MET A 128 -16.96 5.93 -4.74
C MET A 128 -17.78 4.67 -5.03
N ILE A 129 -17.44 3.55 -4.37
CA ILE A 129 -18.19 2.29 -4.46
C ILE A 129 -19.59 2.41 -3.83
N ASN A 130 -19.72 3.15 -2.74
CA ASN A 130 -21.03 3.43 -2.15
C ASN A 130 -21.90 4.26 -3.09
N LEU A 131 -21.35 5.34 -3.67
CA LEU A 131 -22.04 6.17 -4.64
C LEU A 131 -22.51 5.37 -5.87
N LYS A 132 -21.66 4.50 -6.43
CA LYS A 132 -22.06 3.63 -7.55
C LYS A 132 -23.23 2.71 -7.16
N GLY A 133 -23.24 2.19 -5.93
CA GLY A 133 -24.36 1.40 -5.41
C GLY A 133 -25.67 2.18 -5.35
N ASP A 134 -25.63 3.44 -4.90
CA ASP A 134 -26.81 4.32 -4.87
C ASP A 134 -27.32 4.63 -6.28
N ILE A 135 -26.40 4.88 -7.23
CA ILE A 135 -26.75 5.10 -8.64
C ILE A 135 -27.48 3.88 -9.22
N ILE A 136 -26.97 2.67 -8.99
CA ILE A 136 -27.62 1.43 -9.45
C ILE A 136 -29.02 1.29 -8.86
N LYS A 137 -29.19 1.59 -7.57
CA LYS A 137 -30.50 1.54 -6.90
C LYS A 137 -31.50 2.52 -7.53
N VAL A 138 -31.07 3.74 -7.81
CA VAL A 138 -31.93 4.75 -8.49
C VAL A 138 -32.26 4.30 -9.92
N GLU A 139 -31.31 3.71 -10.66
CA GLU A 139 -31.55 3.19 -12.00
C GLU A 139 -32.58 2.05 -11.99
N TYR A 140 -32.48 1.13 -11.03
CA TYR A 140 -33.45 0.04 -10.86
C TYR A 140 -34.85 0.56 -10.53
N ASN A 141 -34.96 1.54 -9.63
CA ASN A 141 -36.23 2.18 -9.29
C ASN A 141 -36.84 2.87 -10.52
N LYS A 142 -36.03 3.58 -11.32
CA LYS A 142 -36.49 4.21 -12.56
C LYS A 142 -37.07 3.18 -13.54
N LYS A 143 -36.38 2.04 -13.76
CA LYS A 143 -36.87 0.97 -14.64
C LYS A 143 -38.19 0.37 -14.14
N THR A 144 -38.31 0.18 -12.83
CA THR A 144 -39.54 -0.34 -12.20
C THR A 144 -40.71 0.62 -12.42
N VAL A 145 -40.50 1.93 -12.16
CA VAL A 145 -41.53 2.96 -12.36
C VAL A 145 -41.94 3.08 -13.83
N LEU A 146 -40.99 2.98 -14.77
CA LEU A 146 -41.31 2.99 -16.21
C LEU A 146 -42.19 1.80 -16.61
N ARG A 147 -41.85 0.61 -16.12
CA ARG A 147 -42.65 -0.61 -16.36
C ARG A 147 -44.06 -0.48 -15.79
N ASP A 148 -44.18 0.05 -14.58
CA ASP A 148 -45.48 0.24 -13.92
C ASP A 148 -46.33 1.30 -14.68
N LEU A 149 -45.69 2.35 -15.21
CA LEU A 149 -46.32 3.36 -16.05
C LEU A 149 -46.82 2.76 -17.38
N GLU A 150 -46.00 1.97 -18.06
CA GLU A 150 -46.40 1.25 -19.29
C GLU A 150 -47.56 0.29 -19.03
N GLU A 151 -47.54 -0.44 -17.92
CA GLU A 151 -48.63 -1.32 -17.52
C GLU A 151 -49.93 -0.54 -17.24
N CYS A 152 -49.82 0.60 -16.55
CA CYS A 152 -50.95 1.48 -16.29
C CYS A 152 -51.55 2.04 -17.59
N MET A 153 -50.71 2.56 -18.49
CA MET A 153 -51.14 3.05 -19.81
C MET A 153 -51.83 1.96 -20.62
N GLY A 154 -51.29 0.74 -20.61
CA GLY A 154 -51.90 -0.41 -21.29
C GLY A 154 -53.25 -0.82 -20.70
N LYS A 155 -53.42 -0.73 -19.37
CA LYS A 155 -54.71 -0.98 -18.70
C LYS A 155 -55.74 0.11 -19.02
N VAL A 156 -55.34 1.38 -18.98
CA VAL A 156 -56.21 2.51 -19.33
C VAL A 156 -56.64 2.43 -20.79
N GLY A 157 -55.73 2.12 -21.72
CA GLY A 157 -56.06 1.91 -23.13
C GLY A 157 -57.14 0.83 -23.32
N ARG A 158 -56.95 -0.34 -22.70
CA ARG A 158 -57.94 -1.43 -22.74
C ARG A 158 -59.29 -1.03 -22.14
N ALA A 159 -59.30 -0.33 -21.01
CA ALA A 159 -60.53 0.14 -20.39
C ALA A 159 -61.27 1.13 -21.30
N ASN A 160 -60.54 2.05 -21.93
CA ASN A 160 -61.11 3.05 -22.84
C ASN A 160 -61.67 2.40 -24.12
N ASP A 161 -61.01 1.37 -24.65
CA ASP A 161 -61.50 0.59 -25.79
C ASP A 161 -62.78 -0.20 -25.45
N GLN A 162 -62.92 -0.67 -24.20
CA GLN A 162 -64.14 -1.31 -23.72
C GLN A 162 -65.28 -0.30 -23.53
N LEU A 163 -65.00 0.90 -23.01
CA LEU A 163 -66.00 1.96 -22.84
C LEU A 163 -66.51 2.54 -24.18
N LYS A 164 -65.69 2.51 -25.24
CA LYS A 164 -66.11 2.89 -26.61
C LYS A 164 -67.06 1.89 -27.26
N LYS A 165 -67.11 0.64 -26.79
CA LYS A 165 -68.09 -0.33 -27.29
C LYS A 165 -69.44 0.01 -26.70
N ASP A 166 -70.35 0.47 -27.55
CA ASP A 166 -71.74 0.76 -27.17
C ASP A 166 -72.39 -0.46 -26.49
N PRO A 167 -72.72 -0.37 -25.18
CA PRO A 167 -73.29 -1.48 -24.43
C PRO A 167 -74.69 -1.86 -24.93
N THR A 168 -75.41 -0.97 -25.61
CA THR A 168 -76.79 -1.22 -26.08
C THR A 168 -76.88 -2.15 -27.29
N ARG A 169 -75.79 -2.37 -28.04
CA ARG A 169 -75.78 -3.30 -29.20
C ARG A 169 -75.75 -4.78 -28.85
N ASN A 170 -75.40 -5.17 -27.61
CA ASN A 170 -75.32 -6.58 -27.19
C ASN A 170 -76.48 -7.02 -26.28
N PHE A 171 -77.34 -6.10 -25.83
CA PHE A 171 -78.56 -6.43 -25.09
C PHE A 171 -79.72 -6.68 -26.06
N THR A 172 -79.67 -7.78 -26.81
CA THR A 172 -80.87 -8.33 -27.42
C THR A 172 -81.66 -9.07 -26.33
N GLY A 173 -82.36 -8.31 -25.50
CA GLY A 173 -83.31 -8.85 -24.54
C GLY A 173 -84.41 -9.60 -25.28
N LYS A 174 -84.40 -10.93 -25.19
CA LYS A 174 -85.52 -11.77 -25.62
C LYS A 174 -86.67 -11.49 -24.65
N ARG A 175 -87.58 -10.57 -25.01
CA ARG A 175 -88.87 -10.41 -24.33
C ARG A 175 -89.60 -11.75 -24.45
N ARG A 176 -89.87 -12.37 -23.31
CA ARG A 176 -90.77 -13.51 -23.16
C ARG A 176 -92.16 -12.98 -22.82
#